data_AF-F7XKS4-F1
#
_entry.id   AF-F7XKS4-F1
#
_cell.length_a   1.000
_cell.length_b   1.000
_cell.length_c   1.000
_cell.angle_alpha   90.00
_cell.angle_beta   90.00
_cell.angle_gamma   90.00
#
_symmetry.space_group_name_H-M   'P 1'
#
loop_
_entity.id
_entity.type
_entity.pdbx_description
1 polymer ?
#
loop_
_entity_poly.entity_id
_entity_poly.type
_entity_poly.pdbx_seq_one_letter_code
_entity_poly.pdbx_strand_id
1 'polypeptide(L)'
;MTLKRFTEMAYENADEMVFGSAIRPVKAGFGIEIGAGSTIPEINYAPRPAAAETREKIVREYEKITTDIMQRMIQLGFPAVVLETEHVQQMTRNPGWGAEVAHVQKTIMEEFHEEYGIKCALRHTAADIREEHNQLRLRGDRYSLLMESFEEIASSGADMLSIESMGGKEIFDHAILKNDMKGVLYSIGCLGAIDMEYLWTDIVKIAEKNRAVASGDPGCAQANTAMFIAGGLLDKNLAHTQATIARSIAASRSLVAHEAGATGPAKDCGYENTILKSIAGVPISQEGKSSSCAHSDIMGNLMMQCCDLWSNESVEYHGEFGGMSVQCWAETLSYDCSMLNVAIETGYAKILRDILMLSDRYRDPQGYVLAYDNAYRIGQAIVKDGDDLYLRAKNAALKCCRLLTQAPENKLKMSRFECSALHKARMELESFTDDGDQFMLECLDKYVAEVKSFIPANYQL
;
A
#
# COMPACT_ATOMS: atom_id res chain seq x y z
N MET A 1 -7.21 -17.12 14.75
CA MET A 1 -6.52 -17.69 13.59
C MET A 1 -5.06 -17.84 13.92
N THR A 2 -4.42 -18.90 13.43
CA THR A 2 -2.96 -19.08 13.55
C THR A 2 -2.33 -18.33 12.37
N LEU A 3 -1.36 -17.45 12.64
CA LEU A 3 -0.60 -16.77 11.59
C LEU A 3 0.06 -17.81 10.67
N LYS A 4 -0.02 -17.61 9.35
CA LYS A 4 0.63 -18.49 8.37
C LYS A 4 1.71 -17.72 7.62
N ARG A 5 2.96 -18.00 7.94
CA ARG A 5 4.12 -17.39 7.27
C ARG A 5 4.28 -17.92 5.85
N PHE A 6 4.77 -17.05 4.97
CA PHE A 6 5.15 -17.45 3.61
C PHE A 6 6.61 -17.88 3.56
N THR A 7 6.85 -19.15 3.27
CA THR A 7 8.19 -19.75 3.09
C THR A 7 8.44 -20.19 1.64
N GLU A 8 7.52 -19.88 0.74
CA GLU A 8 7.60 -20.15 -0.69
C GLU A 8 6.98 -19.00 -1.50
N MET A 9 7.37 -18.91 -2.78
CA MET A 9 6.79 -17.97 -3.74
C MET A 9 5.47 -18.52 -4.29
N ALA A 10 4.50 -17.65 -4.59
CA ALA A 10 3.24 -18.07 -5.22
C ALA A 10 3.37 -18.34 -6.72
N TYR A 11 4.35 -17.72 -7.38
CA TYR A 11 4.63 -17.89 -8.81
C TYR A 11 5.95 -18.65 -9.00
N GLU A 12 6.02 -19.50 -10.03
CA GLU A 12 7.23 -20.29 -10.31
C GLU A 12 8.38 -19.39 -10.76
N ASN A 13 8.07 -18.29 -11.45
CA ASN A 13 9.03 -17.30 -11.91
C ASN A 13 8.35 -15.95 -12.15
N ALA A 14 9.17 -14.90 -12.27
CA ALA A 14 8.67 -13.53 -12.43
C ALA A 14 7.87 -13.31 -13.74
N ASP A 15 8.14 -14.07 -14.81
CA ASP A 15 7.48 -13.88 -16.10
C ASP A 15 6.00 -14.28 -16.07
N GLU A 16 5.57 -15.09 -15.11
CA GLU A 16 4.17 -15.45 -14.89
C GLU A 16 3.33 -14.29 -14.33
N MET A 17 3.96 -13.27 -13.74
CA MET A 17 3.27 -12.14 -13.15
C MET A 17 2.90 -11.11 -14.22
N VAL A 18 1.62 -10.72 -14.26
CA VAL A 18 1.10 -9.70 -15.18
C VAL A 18 -0.07 -8.96 -14.53
N PHE A 19 -0.35 -7.75 -15.01
CA PHE A 19 -1.50 -6.98 -14.56
C PHE A 19 -2.83 -7.70 -14.82
N GLY A 20 -3.82 -7.42 -13.96
CA GLY A 20 -5.19 -7.94 -14.03
C GLY A 20 -5.36 -9.39 -13.61
N SER A 21 -4.28 -10.12 -13.30
CA SER A 21 -4.33 -11.54 -12.92
C SER A 21 -3.54 -11.81 -11.63
N ALA A 22 -4.15 -12.59 -10.74
CA ALA A 22 -3.55 -13.08 -9.51
C ALA A 22 -3.84 -14.58 -9.32
N ILE A 23 -2.96 -15.30 -8.61
CA ILE A 23 -3.16 -16.73 -8.28
C ILE A 23 -4.43 -16.91 -7.41
N ARG A 24 -4.72 -15.94 -6.56
CA ARG A 24 -5.83 -15.94 -5.60
C ARG A 24 -6.74 -14.74 -5.84
N PRO A 25 -7.58 -14.76 -6.89
CA PRO A 25 -8.49 -13.67 -7.18
C PRO A 25 -9.50 -13.47 -6.05
N VAL A 26 -10.02 -12.25 -5.92
CA VAL A 26 -10.95 -11.84 -4.86
C VAL A 26 -12.27 -11.39 -5.45
N LYS A 27 -13.39 -11.79 -4.84
CA LYS A 27 -14.72 -11.26 -5.18
C LYS A 27 -15.13 -10.24 -4.13
N ALA A 28 -15.70 -9.13 -4.57
CA ALA A 28 -16.17 -8.07 -3.68
C ALA A 28 -17.37 -7.35 -4.31
N GLY A 29 -18.16 -6.67 -3.47
CA GLY A 29 -19.23 -5.79 -3.91
C GLY A 29 -20.19 -6.36 -4.94
N PHE A 30 -20.61 -5.49 -5.85
CA PHE A 30 -21.58 -5.77 -6.89
C PHE A 30 -20.86 -6.30 -8.15
N GLY A 31 -20.59 -7.60 -8.15
CA GLY A 31 -20.09 -8.32 -9.33
C GLY A 31 -18.62 -8.07 -9.68
N ILE A 32 -17.84 -7.48 -8.78
CA ILE A 32 -16.39 -7.26 -8.96
C ILE A 32 -15.62 -8.56 -8.69
N GLU A 33 -14.70 -8.88 -9.60
CA GLU A 33 -13.71 -9.95 -9.44
C GLU A 33 -12.32 -9.38 -9.75
N ILE A 34 -11.46 -9.31 -8.73
CA ILE A 34 -10.17 -8.61 -8.75
C ILE A 34 -9.05 -9.64 -8.92
N GLY A 35 -8.13 -9.38 -9.85
CA GLY A 35 -7.10 -10.34 -10.25
C GLY A 35 -7.64 -11.51 -11.07
N ALA A 36 -8.82 -11.36 -11.68
CA ALA A 36 -9.54 -12.41 -12.41
C ALA A 36 -9.48 -12.25 -13.95
N GLY A 37 -8.40 -11.68 -14.47
CA GLY A 37 -8.19 -11.49 -15.91
C GLY A 37 -8.53 -10.10 -16.44
N SER A 38 -8.68 -9.10 -15.56
CA SER A 38 -8.88 -7.69 -15.93
C SER A 38 -8.40 -6.75 -14.82
N THR A 39 -7.84 -5.62 -15.21
CA THR A 39 -7.58 -4.47 -14.32
C THR A 39 -8.83 -3.60 -14.16
N ILE A 40 -9.01 -3.02 -12.98
CA ILE A 40 -10.17 -2.20 -12.62
C ILE A 40 -9.69 -0.85 -12.04
N PRO A 41 -10.26 0.30 -12.43
CA PRO A 41 -9.91 1.58 -11.83
C PRO A 41 -10.38 1.66 -10.36
N GLU A 42 -9.52 2.13 -9.47
CA GLU A 42 -9.84 2.45 -8.08
C GLU A 42 -9.72 3.97 -7.88
N ILE A 43 -10.83 4.68 -7.67
CA ILE A 43 -10.82 6.13 -7.51
C ILE A 43 -10.83 6.49 -6.03
N ASN A 44 -9.83 7.27 -5.63
CA ASN A 44 -9.70 7.86 -4.31
C ASN A 44 -10.00 9.36 -4.33
N TYR A 45 -10.43 9.87 -3.18
CA TYR A 45 -10.89 11.24 -3.04
C TYR A 45 -10.80 11.74 -1.59
N ALA A 46 -10.56 13.04 -1.44
CA ALA A 46 -10.60 13.73 -0.16
C ALA A 46 -11.77 14.75 -0.14
N PRO A 47 -12.60 14.77 0.92
CA PRO A 47 -13.64 15.77 1.04
C PRO A 47 -13.01 17.14 1.27
N ARG A 48 -13.69 18.21 0.86
CA ARG A 48 -13.22 19.57 1.17
C ARG A 48 -13.13 19.78 2.68
N PRO A 49 -12.16 20.56 3.19
CA PRO A 49 -11.97 20.73 4.64
C PRO A 49 -13.24 21.13 5.41
N ALA A 50 -14.08 21.99 4.83
CA ALA A 50 -15.33 22.45 5.46
C ALA A 50 -16.43 21.36 5.56
N ALA A 51 -16.30 20.26 4.81
CA ALA A 51 -17.25 19.15 4.85
C ALA A 51 -17.07 18.29 6.12
N ALA A 52 -15.86 18.21 6.68
CA ALA A 52 -15.55 17.39 7.85
C ALA A 52 -15.98 18.00 9.20
N GLU A 53 -16.67 19.15 9.18
CA GLU A 53 -17.11 19.85 10.40
C GLU A 53 -18.27 19.16 11.12
N THR A 54 -19.20 18.56 10.38
CA THR A 54 -20.36 17.86 10.93
C THR A 54 -20.64 16.58 10.16
N ARG A 55 -21.33 15.64 10.80
CA ARG A 55 -21.75 14.35 10.23
C ARG A 55 -22.54 14.53 8.93
N GLU A 56 -23.50 15.46 8.92
CA GLU A 56 -24.40 15.70 7.79
C GLU A 56 -23.64 16.28 6.58
N LYS A 57 -22.67 17.17 6.84
CA LYS A 57 -21.87 17.78 5.78
C LYS A 57 -20.95 16.75 5.11
N ILE A 58 -20.30 15.89 5.90
CA ILE A 58 -19.37 14.89 5.35
C ILE A 58 -20.13 13.81 4.56
N VAL A 59 -21.26 13.34 5.09
CA VAL A 59 -22.13 12.38 4.38
C VAL A 59 -22.61 12.96 3.04
N ARG A 60 -23.11 14.20 3.04
CA ARG A 60 -23.56 14.86 1.80
C ARG A 60 -22.44 15.12 0.80
N GLU A 61 -21.21 15.27 1.26
CA GLU A 61 -20.07 15.43 0.36
C GLU A 61 -19.74 14.12 -0.35
N TYR A 62 -19.69 13.01 0.39
CA TYR A 62 -19.46 11.68 -0.18
C TYR A 62 -20.63 11.17 -1.04
N GLU A 63 -21.86 11.59 -0.76
CA GLU A 63 -23.03 11.38 -1.63
C GLU A 63 -22.78 11.95 -3.03
N LYS A 64 -22.30 13.20 -3.12
CA LYS A 64 -22.01 13.86 -4.39
C LYS A 64 -20.83 13.21 -5.10
N ILE A 65 -19.74 12.96 -4.37
CA ILE A 65 -18.54 12.29 -4.90
C ILE A 65 -18.94 10.97 -5.58
N THR A 66 -19.70 10.14 -4.87
CA THR A 66 -20.13 8.82 -5.37
C THR A 66 -21.01 8.96 -6.60
N THR A 67 -22.01 9.85 -6.54
CA THR A 67 -22.91 10.12 -7.66
C THR A 67 -22.12 10.56 -8.90
N ASP A 68 -21.19 11.49 -8.75
CA ASP A 68 -20.42 12.04 -9.87
C ASP A 68 -19.51 10.99 -10.52
N ILE A 69 -18.86 10.14 -9.70
CA ILE A 69 -18.06 9.02 -10.17
C ILE A 69 -18.95 8.05 -10.95
N MET A 70 -20.03 7.56 -10.35
CA MET A 70 -20.89 6.55 -10.98
C MET A 70 -21.51 7.07 -12.28
N GLN A 71 -21.97 8.33 -12.31
CA GLN A 71 -22.45 8.98 -13.54
C GLN A 71 -21.39 9.01 -14.63
N ARG A 72 -20.14 9.37 -14.29
CA ARG A 72 -19.04 9.43 -15.25
C ARG A 72 -18.74 8.04 -15.84
N MET A 73 -18.73 7.01 -15.00
CA MET A 73 -18.49 5.64 -15.46
C MET A 73 -19.52 5.18 -16.48
N ILE A 74 -20.80 5.46 -16.24
CA ILE A 74 -21.88 5.12 -17.17
C ILE A 74 -21.82 5.95 -18.46
N GLN A 75 -21.63 7.26 -18.37
CA GLN A 75 -21.60 8.15 -19.53
C GLN A 75 -20.52 7.79 -20.55
N LEU A 76 -19.43 7.19 -20.10
CA LEU A 76 -18.31 6.78 -20.95
C LEU A 76 -18.24 5.27 -21.21
N GLY A 77 -19.19 4.49 -20.68
CA GLY A 77 -19.31 3.07 -20.97
C GLY A 77 -18.24 2.20 -20.31
N PHE A 78 -17.73 2.59 -19.14
CA PHE A 78 -16.76 1.77 -18.41
C PHE A 78 -17.45 0.64 -17.63
N PRO A 79 -16.90 -0.59 -17.65
CA PRO A 79 -17.61 -1.77 -17.14
C PRO A 79 -17.53 -1.96 -15.62
N ALA A 80 -16.53 -1.35 -14.97
CA ALA A 80 -16.25 -1.59 -13.55
C ALA A 80 -15.55 -0.40 -12.89
N VAL A 81 -15.77 -0.20 -11.59
CA VAL A 81 -15.06 0.78 -10.75
C VAL A 81 -14.98 0.34 -9.30
N VAL A 82 -13.85 0.58 -8.63
CA VAL A 82 -13.74 0.55 -7.17
C VAL A 82 -13.67 1.97 -6.66
N LEU A 83 -14.41 2.27 -5.60
CA LEU A 83 -14.31 3.55 -4.89
C LEU A 83 -13.59 3.30 -3.58
N GLU A 84 -12.54 4.07 -3.27
CA GLU A 84 -11.87 4.03 -1.99
C GLU A 84 -12.15 5.31 -1.20
N THR A 85 -12.69 5.13 0.01
CA THR A 85 -12.92 6.20 0.98
C THR A 85 -11.86 6.12 2.08
N GLU A 86 -10.81 6.93 1.94
CA GLU A 86 -9.88 7.18 3.04
C GLU A 86 -10.54 8.04 4.11
N HIS A 87 -10.55 7.55 5.34
CA HIS A 87 -11.15 8.27 6.45
C HIS A 87 -10.33 9.51 6.79
N VAL A 88 -10.99 10.67 6.84
CA VAL A 88 -10.51 11.75 7.72
C VAL A 88 -10.63 11.26 9.17
N GLN A 89 -9.73 11.70 10.06
CA GLN A 89 -9.64 11.17 11.43
C GLN A 89 -10.97 11.19 12.20
N GLN A 90 -11.84 12.18 11.92
CA GLN A 90 -13.15 12.32 12.55
C GLN A 90 -14.07 11.13 12.25
N MET A 91 -13.98 10.53 11.05
CA MET A 91 -14.78 9.37 10.66
C MET A 91 -14.40 8.14 11.49
N THR A 92 -13.11 7.90 11.70
CA THR A 92 -12.67 6.77 12.55
C THR A 92 -12.91 7.03 14.03
N ARG A 93 -12.73 8.28 14.49
CA ARG A 93 -12.98 8.64 15.90
C ARG A 93 -14.46 8.65 16.28
N ASN A 94 -15.35 8.71 15.30
CA ASN A 94 -16.79 8.63 15.49
C ASN A 94 -17.33 7.53 14.56
N PRO A 95 -17.28 6.25 14.95
CA PRO A 95 -17.61 5.10 14.10
C PRO A 95 -18.90 5.28 13.27
N GLY A 96 -19.96 5.84 13.88
CA GLY A 96 -21.23 6.12 13.18
C GLY A 96 -21.15 7.13 12.03
N TRP A 97 -20.12 7.98 11.96
CA TRP A 97 -19.89 8.86 10.81
C TRP A 97 -19.38 8.06 9.61
N GLY A 98 -18.36 7.21 9.82
CA GLY A 98 -17.86 6.32 8.78
C GLY A 98 -18.94 5.35 8.29
N ALA A 99 -19.74 4.81 9.21
CA ALA A 99 -20.87 3.92 8.93
C ALA A 99 -21.89 4.55 7.99
N GLU A 100 -22.36 5.77 8.29
CA GLU A 100 -23.36 6.44 7.45
C GLU A 100 -22.79 6.84 6.08
N VAL A 101 -21.52 7.25 6.02
CA VAL A 101 -20.84 7.48 4.74
C VAL A 101 -20.85 6.19 3.92
N ALA A 102 -20.38 5.07 4.47
CA ALA A 102 -20.35 3.78 3.79
C ALA A 102 -21.74 3.39 3.27
N HIS A 103 -22.77 3.56 4.10
CA HIS A 103 -24.15 3.24 3.76
C HIS A 103 -24.69 4.08 2.58
N VAL A 104 -24.51 5.41 2.62
CA VAL A 104 -24.99 6.30 1.55
C VAL A 104 -24.26 6.02 0.24
N GLN A 105 -22.94 5.83 0.28
CA GLN A 105 -22.17 5.50 -0.91
C GLN A 105 -22.62 4.15 -1.50
N LYS A 106 -22.76 3.12 -0.66
CA LYS A 106 -23.19 1.79 -1.09
C LYS A 106 -24.58 1.80 -1.71
N THR A 107 -25.51 2.59 -1.16
CA THR A 107 -26.87 2.75 -1.69
C THR A 107 -26.85 3.29 -3.12
N ILE A 108 -26.09 4.37 -3.37
CA ILE A 108 -25.95 4.94 -4.72
C ILE A 108 -25.31 3.92 -5.67
N MET A 109 -24.26 3.23 -5.21
CA MET A 109 -23.60 2.21 -6.02
C MET A 109 -24.53 1.06 -6.40
N GLU A 110 -25.43 0.65 -5.50
CA GLU A 110 -26.46 -0.37 -5.74
C GLU A 110 -27.45 0.08 -6.80
N GLU A 111 -27.97 1.31 -6.70
CA GLU A 111 -28.89 1.90 -7.69
C GLU A 111 -28.28 1.87 -9.10
N PHE A 112 -27.03 2.30 -9.24
CA PHE A 112 -26.32 2.28 -10.54
C PHE A 112 -26.05 0.85 -11.04
N HIS A 113 -25.76 -0.08 -10.14
CA HIS A 113 -25.58 -1.48 -10.50
C HIS A 113 -26.89 -2.10 -11.01
N GLU A 114 -28.00 -1.87 -10.33
CA GLU A 114 -29.31 -2.38 -10.72
C GLU A 114 -29.82 -1.75 -12.04
N GLU A 115 -29.60 -0.46 -12.24
CA GLU A 115 -30.08 0.26 -13.43
C GLU A 115 -29.22 -0.05 -14.67
N TYR A 116 -27.90 -0.05 -14.54
CA TYR A 116 -26.98 -0.10 -15.68
C TYR A 116 -26.10 -1.36 -15.75
N GLY A 117 -26.07 -2.18 -14.70
CA GLY A 117 -25.24 -3.39 -14.64
C GLY A 117 -23.74 -3.12 -14.44
N ILE A 118 -23.33 -1.89 -14.11
CA ILE A 118 -21.92 -1.57 -13.83
C ILE A 118 -21.44 -2.36 -12.62
N LYS A 119 -20.26 -2.99 -12.71
CA LYS A 119 -19.66 -3.69 -11.57
C LYS A 119 -19.00 -2.68 -10.65
N CYS A 120 -19.23 -2.76 -9.34
CA CYS A 120 -18.54 -1.86 -8.43
C CYS A 120 -18.37 -2.40 -7.01
N ALA A 121 -17.35 -1.92 -6.31
CA ALA A 121 -17.09 -2.26 -4.91
C ALA A 121 -16.54 -1.04 -4.15
N LEU A 122 -16.82 -1.01 -2.85
CA LEU A 122 -16.47 0.10 -1.97
C LEU A 122 -15.39 -0.35 -0.98
N ARG A 123 -14.22 0.27 -1.02
CA ARG A 123 -13.19 0.15 0.01
C ARG A 123 -13.34 1.30 1.01
N HIS A 124 -13.24 0.98 2.29
CA HIS A 124 -12.99 1.98 3.32
C HIS A 124 -11.62 1.74 3.96
N THR A 125 -10.86 2.82 4.05
CA THR A 125 -9.53 2.82 4.66
C THR A 125 -9.59 3.63 5.95
N ALA A 126 -9.69 2.92 7.07
CA ALA A 126 -9.79 3.56 8.38
C ALA A 126 -8.44 4.25 8.72
N ALA A 127 -8.50 5.51 9.15
CA ALA A 127 -7.31 6.19 9.65
C ALA A 127 -6.79 5.52 10.93
N ASP A 128 -5.49 5.28 11.03
CA ASP A 128 -4.89 4.79 12.28
C ASP A 128 -4.93 5.89 13.34
N ILE A 129 -5.91 5.81 14.25
CA ILE A 129 -6.12 6.82 15.30
C ILE A 129 -5.33 6.53 16.58
N ARG A 130 -4.51 5.46 16.62
CA ARG A 130 -3.80 4.95 17.80
C ARG A 130 -2.57 5.80 18.17
N GLU A 131 -2.74 7.11 18.22
CA GLU A 131 -1.74 8.11 18.59
C GLU A 131 -2.36 9.18 19.50
N GLU A 132 -1.66 9.57 20.56
CA GLU A 132 -2.09 10.66 21.43
C GLU A 132 -0.92 11.59 21.76
N HIS A 133 -1.13 12.91 21.64
CA HIS A 133 -0.10 13.93 21.89
C HIS A 133 1.23 13.66 21.17
N ASN A 134 1.17 13.29 19.88
CA ASN A 134 2.32 12.92 19.04
C ASN A 134 3.12 11.72 19.57
N GLN A 135 2.46 10.79 20.25
CA GLN A 135 3.04 9.54 20.71
C GLN A 135 2.11 8.39 20.38
N LEU A 136 2.66 7.31 19.83
CA LEU A 136 1.87 6.12 19.52
C LEU A 136 1.33 5.47 20.80
N ARG A 137 0.11 4.95 20.70
CA ARG A 137 -0.66 4.24 21.73
C ARG A 137 -1.33 3.02 21.08
N LEU A 138 -0.53 2.16 20.45
CA LEU A 138 -0.97 1.08 19.56
C LEU A 138 -1.88 0.05 20.25
N ARG A 139 -1.80 -0.04 21.58
CA ARG A 139 -2.56 -0.98 22.43
C ARG A 139 -3.42 -0.29 23.50
N GLY A 140 -3.59 1.03 23.42
CA GLY A 140 -4.35 1.82 24.38
C GLY A 140 -5.84 1.92 24.05
N ASP A 141 -6.53 2.86 24.69
CA ASP A 141 -7.99 3.05 24.60
C ASP A 141 -8.52 3.28 23.18
N ARG A 142 -7.69 3.81 22.28
CA ARG A 142 -8.08 4.04 20.88
C ARG A 142 -8.07 2.77 20.03
N TYR A 143 -7.53 1.66 20.51
CA TYR A 143 -7.56 0.39 19.81
C TYR A 143 -9.00 -0.15 19.69
N SER A 144 -9.75 -0.16 20.79
CA SER A 144 -11.15 -0.62 20.76
C SER A 144 -12.02 0.26 19.87
N LEU A 145 -11.81 1.58 19.91
CA LEU A 145 -12.51 2.53 19.05
C LEU A 145 -12.18 2.33 17.57
N LEU A 146 -10.91 2.02 17.23
CA LEU A 146 -10.52 1.68 15.87
C LEU A 146 -11.22 0.40 15.39
N MET A 147 -11.26 -0.65 16.22
CA MET A 147 -11.95 -1.91 15.89
C MET A 147 -13.48 -1.69 15.76
N GLU A 148 -14.08 -0.86 16.60
CA GLU A 148 -15.47 -0.44 16.47
C GLU A 148 -15.71 0.28 15.13
N SER A 149 -14.82 1.19 14.73
CA SER A 149 -14.92 1.85 13.42
C SER A 149 -14.85 0.86 12.26
N PHE A 150 -14.01 -0.18 12.33
CA PHE A 150 -13.96 -1.22 11.30
C PHE A 150 -15.25 -2.05 11.25
N GLU A 151 -15.80 -2.41 12.40
CA GLU A 151 -17.05 -3.17 12.49
C GLU A 151 -18.23 -2.38 11.91
N GLU A 152 -18.32 -1.09 12.26
CA GLU A 152 -19.41 -0.21 11.83
C GLU A 152 -19.37 0.06 10.32
N ILE A 153 -18.20 0.32 9.72
CA ILE A 153 -18.11 0.49 8.24
C ILE A 153 -18.37 -0.82 7.49
N ALA A 154 -17.88 -1.95 8.00
CA ALA A 154 -18.05 -3.25 7.36
C ALA A 154 -19.53 -3.68 7.35
N SER A 155 -20.23 -3.48 8.47
CA SER A 155 -21.66 -3.78 8.58
C SER A 155 -22.57 -2.80 7.83
N SER A 156 -22.05 -1.62 7.45
CA SER A 156 -22.84 -0.56 6.81
C SER A 156 -22.67 -0.45 5.29
N GLY A 157 -21.76 -1.21 4.67
CA GLY A 157 -21.67 -1.29 3.21
C GLY A 157 -20.26 -1.34 2.61
N ALA A 158 -19.20 -1.22 3.42
CA ALA A 158 -17.84 -1.38 2.93
C ALA A 158 -17.59 -2.85 2.53
N ASP A 159 -17.20 -3.06 1.27
CA ASP A 159 -16.88 -4.38 0.71
C ASP A 159 -15.44 -4.80 1.03
N MET A 160 -14.55 -3.81 1.23
CA MET A 160 -13.11 -3.97 1.41
C MET A 160 -12.62 -3.09 2.57
N LEU A 161 -11.81 -3.66 3.46
CA LEU A 161 -11.28 -2.98 4.64
C LEU A 161 -9.75 -2.87 4.58
N SER A 162 -9.26 -1.64 4.74
CA SER A 162 -7.83 -1.30 4.73
C SER A 162 -7.48 -0.31 5.85
N ILE A 163 -6.18 -0.13 6.10
CA ILE A 163 -5.61 0.87 7.00
C ILE A 163 -4.16 1.11 6.62
N GLU A 164 -3.68 2.33 6.86
CA GLU A 164 -2.25 2.66 6.85
C GLU A 164 -1.72 2.69 8.28
N SER A 165 -1.28 1.55 8.78
CA SER A 165 -0.93 1.44 10.21
C SER A 165 0.44 2.06 10.54
N MET A 166 0.58 2.55 11.76
CA MET A 166 1.73 3.37 12.17
C MET A 166 2.83 2.62 12.95
N GLY A 167 2.75 1.29 13.09
CA GLY A 167 3.74 0.50 13.83
C GLY A 167 5.19 0.81 13.44
N GLY A 168 5.98 1.27 14.41
CA GLY A 168 7.40 1.62 14.29
C GLY A 168 7.68 3.02 13.73
N LYS A 169 6.66 3.82 13.40
CA LYS A 169 6.82 5.15 12.78
C LYS A 169 7.73 6.09 13.58
N GLU A 170 7.63 6.10 14.90
CA GLU A 170 8.39 6.96 15.81
C GLU A 170 9.91 6.70 15.76
N ILE A 171 10.30 5.43 15.57
CA ILE A 171 11.70 5.06 15.37
C ILE A 171 12.12 5.35 13.93
N PHE A 172 11.25 5.07 12.96
CA PHE A 172 11.54 5.33 11.56
C PHE A 172 11.81 6.81 11.29
N ASP A 173 10.94 7.70 11.76
CA ASP A 173 11.07 9.16 11.59
C ASP A 173 12.40 9.68 12.18
N HIS A 174 12.85 9.08 13.28
CA HIS A 174 14.15 9.37 13.89
C HIS A 174 15.33 8.84 13.05
N ALA A 175 15.22 7.60 12.57
CA ALA A 175 16.31 6.86 11.94
C ALA A 175 16.59 7.34 10.51
N ILE A 176 15.54 7.58 9.71
CA ILE A 176 15.68 7.88 8.29
C ILE A 176 16.43 9.20 8.05
N LEU A 177 16.17 10.21 8.89
CA LEU A 177 16.84 11.52 8.83
C LEU A 177 18.32 11.46 9.25
N LYS A 178 18.73 10.38 9.92
CA LYS A 178 20.10 10.18 10.42
C LYS A 178 20.91 9.17 9.61
N ASN A 179 20.33 8.61 8.55
CA ASN A 179 20.93 7.51 7.79
C ASN A 179 21.22 6.27 8.66
N ASP A 180 20.41 6.03 9.70
CA ASP A 180 20.57 4.90 10.62
C ASP A 180 19.84 3.66 10.08
N MET A 181 20.55 2.76 9.38
CA MET A 181 19.92 1.59 8.77
C MET A 181 19.54 0.53 9.80
N LYS A 182 20.21 0.48 10.95
CA LYS A 182 19.75 -0.35 12.09
C LYS A 182 18.35 0.08 12.51
N GLY A 183 18.12 1.38 12.62
CA GLY A 183 16.84 1.96 13.02
C GLY A 183 15.75 1.74 11.98
N VAL A 184 16.06 1.93 10.69
CA VAL A 184 15.12 1.67 9.59
C VAL A 184 14.72 0.19 9.54
N LEU A 185 15.66 -0.73 9.71
CA LEU A 185 15.38 -2.18 9.73
C LEU A 185 14.53 -2.57 10.94
N TYR A 186 14.89 -2.07 12.13
CA TYR A 186 14.15 -2.34 13.36
C TYR A 186 12.73 -1.77 13.32
N SER A 187 12.58 -0.52 12.88
CA SER A 187 11.28 0.16 12.84
C SER A 187 10.30 -0.48 11.86
N ILE A 188 10.76 -0.78 10.64
CA ILE A 188 9.88 -1.30 9.59
C ILE A 188 9.76 -2.82 9.72
N GLY A 189 10.88 -3.53 9.67
CA GLY A 189 10.92 -4.99 9.56
C GLY A 189 10.60 -5.74 10.86
N CYS A 190 10.74 -5.09 12.02
CA CYS A 190 10.49 -5.71 13.32
C CYS A 190 9.27 -5.10 14.01
N LEU A 191 9.35 -3.84 14.45
CA LEU A 191 8.26 -3.18 15.18
C LEU A 191 6.99 -3.07 14.34
N GLY A 192 7.12 -2.67 13.07
CA GLY A 192 6.03 -2.64 12.11
C GLY A 192 5.41 -4.02 11.90
N ALA A 193 6.22 -5.08 11.78
CA ALA A 193 5.70 -6.44 11.62
C ALA A 193 4.96 -6.94 12.87
N ILE A 194 5.45 -6.64 14.08
CA ILE A 194 4.80 -7.00 15.35
C ILE A 194 3.44 -6.31 15.50
N ASP A 195 3.35 -5.01 15.18
CA ASP A 195 2.06 -4.30 15.21
C ASP A 195 1.09 -4.84 14.16
N MET A 196 1.58 -5.11 12.95
CA MET A 196 0.79 -5.68 11.86
C MET A 196 0.16 -7.01 12.25
N GLU A 197 0.87 -7.90 12.94
CA GLU A 197 0.30 -9.19 13.39
C GLU A 197 -0.85 -8.99 14.36
N TYR A 198 -0.67 -8.09 15.31
CA TYR A 198 -1.67 -7.79 16.32
C TYR A 198 -2.92 -7.18 15.69
N LEU A 199 -2.74 -6.14 14.88
CA LEU A 199 -3.81 -5.38 14.25
C LEU A 199 -4.59 -6.21 13.22
N TRP A 200 -3.89 -6.84 12.26
CA TRP A 200 -4.55 -7.53 11.16
C TRP A 200 -5.25 -8.80 11.59
N THR A 201 -4.81 -9.45 12.68
CA THR A 201 -5.53 -10.60 13.26
C THR A 201 -6.96 -10.22 13.66
N ASP A 202 -7.21 -9.00 14.13
CA ASP A 202 -8.55 -8.55 14.51
C ASP A 202 -9.33 -7.95 13.34
N ILE A 203 -8.67 -7.21 12.43
CA ILE A 203 -9.31 -6.70 11.20
C ILE A 203 -9.86 -7.87 10.36
N VAL A 204 -9.09 -8.96 10.20
CA VAL A 204 -9.53 -10.13 9.44
C VAL A 204 -10.77 -10.78 10.09
N LYS A 205 -10.82 -10.89 11.43
CA LYS A 205 -12.02 -11.41 12.12
C LYS A 205 -13.25 -10.54 11.88
N ILE A 206 -13.09 -9.22 11.89
CA ILE A 206 -14.18 -8.28 11.62
C ILE A 206 -14.66 -8.42 10.17
N ALA A 207 -13.73 -8.51 9.22
CA ALA A 207 -14.04 -8.71 7.81
C ALA A 207 -14.82 -10.02 7.59
N GLU A 208 -14.34 -11.14 8.14
CA GLU A 208 -15.01 -12.45 8.07
C GLU A 208 -16.42 -12.42 8.66
N LYS A 209 -16.57 -11.81 9.85
CA LYS A 209 -17.86 -11.68 10.53
C LYS A 209 -18.89 -10.93 9.68
N ASN A 210 -18.44 -9.89 8.97
CA ASN A 210 -19.30 -9.01 8.17
C ASN A 210 -19.33 -9.38 6.69
N ARG A 211 -18.66 -10.46 6.27
CA ARG A 211 -18.51 -10.88 4.86
C ARG A 211 -17.89 -9.79 3.97
N ALA A 212 -17.07 -8.94 4.56
CA ALA A 212 -16.22 -8.00 3.84
C ALA A 212 -14.85 -8.66 3.57
N VAL A 213 -14.10 -8.06 2.66
CA VAL A 213 -12.75 -8.47 2.30
C VAL A 213 -11.74 -7.74 3.18
N ALA A 214 -10.93 -8.47 3.93
CA ALA A 214 -9.71 -7.93 4.53
C ALA A 214 -8.67 -7.69 3.42
N SER A 215 -8.46 -6.43 3.05
CA SER A 215 -7.71 -6.04 1.85
C SER A 215 -6.19 -6.05 2.09
N GLY A 216 -5.64 -5.01 2.71
CA GLY A 216 -4.22 -4.96 3.07
C GLY A 216 -3.76 -3.62 3.66
N ASP A 217 -2.48 -3.55 4.01
CA ASP A 217 -1.82 -2.39 4.62
C ASP A 217 -0.57 -2.04 3.81
N PRO A 218 -0.32 -0.75 3.54
CA PRO A 218 0.91 -0.30 2.91
C PRO A 218 1.95 0.13 3.96
N GLY A 219 3.22 0.07 3.61
CA GLY A 219 4.30 0.70 4.38
C GLY A 219 4.30 2.24 4.27
N CYS A 220 3.15 2.88 4.06
CA CYS A 220 3.04 4.30 3.69
C CYS A 220 3.68 5.24 4.73
N ALA A 221 3.34 5.03 6.00
CA ALA A 221 3.84 5.81 7.14
C ALA A 221 5.38 5.81 7.28
N GLN A 222 6.07 4.92 6.57
CA GLN A 222 7.52 4.72 6.62
C GLN A 222 8.15 4.80 5.22
N ALA A 223 7.91 3.83 4.35
CA ALA A 223 8.52 3.74 3.02
C ALA A 223 8.07 4.86 2.06
N ASN A 224 6.79 5.28 2.08
CA ASN A 224 6.37 6.46 1.30
C ASN A 224 6.96 7.74 1.88
N THR A 225 7.05 7.85 3.22
CA THR A 225 7.78 8.95 3.85
C THR A 225 9.25 9.00 3.38
N ALA A 226 9.95 7.86 3.30
CA ALA A 226 11.30 7.81 2.73
C ALA A 226 11.33 8.28 1.28
N MET A 227 10.39 7.82 0.45
CA MET A 227 10.24 8.20 -0.96
C MET A 227 10.02 9.71 -1.10
N PHE A 228 9.15 10.31 -0.29
CA PHE A 228 8.87 11.75 -0.34
C PHE A 228 10.02 12.60 0.20
N ILE A 229 10.75 12.14 1.21
CA ILE A 229 11.97 12.82 1.66
C ILE A 229 13.03 12.75 0.55
N ALA A 230 13.18 11.60 -0.11
CA ALA A 230 14.09 11.46 -1.26
C ALA A 230 13.71 12.43 -2.39
N GLY A 231 12.41 12.50 -2.72
CA GLY A 231 11.87 13.50 -3.64
C GLY A 231 12.20 13.23 -5.10
N GLY A 232 12.35 14.31 -5.87
CA GLY A 232 12.74 14.25 -7.27
C GLY A 232 14.25 14.09 -7.46
N LEU A 233 14.69 13.76 -8.67
CA LEU A 233 16.09 13.44 -9.00
C LEU A 233 17.13 14.54 -8.69
N LEU A 234 16.69 15.76 -8.38
CA LEU A 234 17.55 16.90 -8.03
C LEU A 234 17.62 17.17 -6.52
N ASP A 235 16.74 16.53 -5.75
CA ASP A 235 16.65 16.68 -4.31
C ASP A 235 17.80 15.98 -3.60
N LYS A 236 18.06 16.39 -2.35
CA LYS A 236 19.27 16.00 -1.59
C LYS A 236 18.98 15.68 -0.14
N ASN A 237 17.71 15.54 0.25
CA ASN A 237 17.33 15.33 1.65
C ASN A 237 17.54 13.87 2.09
N LEU A 238 17.39 12.91 1.17
CA LEU A 238 17.68 11.49 1.40
C LEU A 238 18.20 10.86 0.10
N ALA A 239 19.16 9.94 0.19
CA ALA A 239 19.60 9.20 -1.00
C ALA A 239 18.49 8.26 -1.48
N HIS A 240 18.19 8.26 -2.77
CA HIS A 240 17.15 7.40 -3.34
C HIS A 240 17.45 5.91 -3.11
N THR A 241 18.73 5.53 -3.03
CA THR A 241 19.17 4.18 -2.65
C THR A 241 18.74 3.78 -1.22
N GLN A 242 18.64 4.72 -0.28
CA GLN A 242 18.15 4.44 1.07
C GLN A 242 16.62 4.30 1.10
N ALA A 243 15.90 5.16 0.37
CA ALA A 243 14.46 4.99 0.18
C ALA A 243 14.14 3.63 -0.45
N THR A 244 14.95 3.19 -1.42
CA THR A 244 14.82 1.87 -2.05
C THR A 244 15.02 0.70 -1.06
N ILE A 245 15.98 0.84 -0.13
CA ILE A 245 16.20 -0.15 0.94
C ILE A 245 14.98 -0.17 1.89
N ALA A 246 14.50 0.99 2.33
CA ALA A 246 13.31 1.11 3.18
C ALA A 246 12.09 0.44 2.54
N ARG A 247 11.87 0.66 1.23
CA ARG A 247 10.81 -0.01 0.45
C ARG A 247 10.94 -1.54 0.45
N SER A 248 12.17 -2.04 0.29
CA SER A 248 12.44 -3.48 0.28
C SER A 248 12.18 -4.12 1.64
N ILE A 249 12.48 -3.41 2.73
CA ILE A 249 12.14 -3.83 4.10
C ILE A 249 10.62 -3.80 4.29
N ALA A 250 9.94 -2.76 3.81
CA ALA A 250 8.49 -2.61 3.93
C ALA A 250 7.72 -3.77 3.28
N ALA A 251 8.22 -4.36 2.20
CA ALA A 251 7.63 -5.56 1.61
C ALA A 251 7.46 -6.70 2.63
N SER A 252 8.44 -6.91 3.51
CA SER A 252 8.39 -7.94 4.55
C SER A 252 7.40 -7.62 5.68
N ARG A 253 7.19 -6.33 5.97
CA ARG A 253 6.24 -5.82 6.95
C ARG A 253 4.82 -5.90 6.42
N SER A 254 4.55 -5.39 5.22
CA SER A 254 3.22 -5.37 4.62
C SER A 254 2.70 -6.78 4.30
N LEU A 255 3.60 -7.73 4.00
CA LEU A 255 3.27 -9.16 3.84
C LEU A 255 2.54 -9.75 5.05
N VAL A 256 2.79 -9.24 6.27
CA VAL A 256 2.20 -9.73 7.52
C VAL A 256 0.67 -9.67 7.50
N ALA A 257 0.05 -8.66 6.86
CA ALA A 257 -1.41 -8.60 6.74
C ALA A 257 -1.95 -9.88 6.11
N HIS A 258 -1.28 -10.38 5.06
CA HIS A 258 -1.67 -11.59 4.35
C HIS A 258 -1.35 -12.86 5.15
N GLU A 259 -0.29 -12.85 5.95
CA GLU A 259 0.01 -13.93 6.90
C GLU A 259 -1.04 -14.03 8.02
N ALA A 260 -1.64 -12.90 8.38
CA ALA A 260 -2.75 -12.79 9.34
C ALA A 260 -4.12 -13.11 8.74
N GLY A 261 -4.23 -13.22 7.41
CA GLY A 261 -5.44 -13.66 6.71
C GLY A 261 -6.02 -12.68 5.69
N ALA A 262 -5.42 -11.51 5.49
CA ALA A 262 -5.86 -10.58 4.44
C ALA A 262 -5.70 -11.21 3.04
N THR A 263 -6.71 -11.06 2.19
CA THR A 263 -6.77 -11.72 0.88
C THR A 263 -6.44 -10.80 -0.29
N GLY A 264 -6.21 -9.52 -0.03
CA GLY A 264 -6.10 -8.49 -1.07
C GLY A 264 -7.47 -7.98 -1.54
N PRO A 265 -7.51 -6.99 -2.43
CA PRO A 265 -6.35 -6.31 -3.02
C PRO A 265 -5.57 -5.50 -1.99
N ALA A 266 -4.23 -5.54 -2.05
CA ALA A 266 -3.40 -4.66 -1.22
C ALA A 266 -3.64 -3.17 -1.57
N LYS A 267 -3.32 -2.25 -0.64
CA LYS A 267 -3.59 -0.79 -0.70
C LYS A 267 -2.72 -0.12 -1.78
N ASP A 268 -3.28 0.83 -2.54
CA ASP A 268 -2.65 1.49 -3.71
C ASP A 268 -1.24 2.02 -3.45
N CYS A 269 -1.06 2.84 -2.42
CA CYS A 269 0.19 3.50 -2.06
C CYS A 269 1.28 2.53 -1.54
N GLY A 270 0.97 1.23 -1.46
CA GLY A 270 1.91 0.15 -1.23
C GLY A 270 2.73 -0.14 -2.48
N TYR A 271 3.73 0.69 -2.82
CA TYR A 271 4.61 0.43 -3.97
C TYR A 271 5.37 -0.92 -3.84
N GLU A 272 5.53 -1.43 -2.62
CA GLU A 272 6.10 -2.76 -2.39
C GLU A 272 5.18 -3.92 -2.81
N ASN A 273 3.91 -3.66 -3.16
CA ASN A 273 2.93 -4.72 -3.40
C ASN A 273 3.30 -5.64 -4.56
N THR A 274 4.10 -5.19 -5.54
CA THR A 274 4.63 -6.11 -6.58
C THR A 274 5.46 -7.24 -5.95
N ILE A 275 6.20 -6.96 -4.88
CA ILE A 275 6.93 -7.98 -4.11
C ILE A 275 5.91 -8.86 -3.37
N LEU A 276 4.91 -8.29 -2.70
CA LEU A 276 3.87 -9.05 -1.99
C LEU A 276 3.12 -10.00 -2.93
N LYS A 277 2.71 -9.53 -4.12
CA LYS A 277 2.04 -10.33 -5.14
C LYS A 277 2.87 -11.54 -5.52
N SER A 278 4.18 -11.37 -5.72
CA SER A 278 5.09 -12.49 -6.05
C SER A 278 5.13 -13.59 -4.99
N ILE A 279 4.93 -13.23 -3.71
CA ILE A 279 4.97 -14.16 -2.57
C ILE A 279 3.59 -14.74 -2.27
N ALA A 280 2.58 -13.89 -2.09
CA ALA A 280 1.26 -14.29 -1.60
C ALA A 280 0.28 -14.67 -2.72
N GLY A 281 0.55 -14.26 -3.96
CA GLY A 281 -0.31 -14.54 -5.11
C GLY A 281 -1.66 -13.80 -5.07
N VAL A 282 -1.80 -12.81 -4.19
CA VAL A 282 -3.00 -11.99 -4.01
C VAL A 282 -3.05 -10.84 -5.03
N PRO A 283 -4.25 -10.30 -5.34
CA PRO A 283 -4.35 -9.08 -6.13
C PRO A 283 -3.78 -7.88 -5.37
N ILE A 284 -3.37 -6.86 -6.13
CA ILE A 284 -2.79 -5.63 -5.58
C ILE A 284 -3.40 -4.40 -6.26
N SER A 285 -3.68 -3.36 -5.47
CA SER A 285 -3.85 -2.01 -6.01
C SER A 285 -2.50 -1.33 -6.12
N GLN A 286 -2.32 -0.51 -7.15
CA GLN A 286 -1.12 0.29 -7.41
C GLN A 286 -1.50 1.66 -7.96
N GLU A 287 -0.58 2.59 -7.82
CA GLU A 287 -0.67 3.97 -8.27
C GLU A 287 0.63 4.39 -8.97
N GLY A 288 0.67 5.58 -9.58
CA GLY A 288 1.84 6.08 -10.29
C GLY A 288 1.49 7.25 -11.19
N LYS A 289 1.62 7.11 -12.52
CA LYS A 289 1.46 8.27 -13.44
C LYS A 289 0.09 8.98 -13.28
N SER A 290 -0.95 8.23 -12.94
CA SER A 290 -2.34 8.71 -12.84
C SER A 290 -2.75 9.02 -11.39
N SER A 291 -1.78 9.04 -10.46
CA SER A 291 -1.91 9.59 -9.10
C SER A 291 -1.12 10.89 -8.91
N SER A 292 -0.72 11.53 -10.00
CA SER A 292 -0.03 12.82 -9.98
C SER A 292 -0.82 13.97 -9.33
N CYS A 293 -2.14 13.80 -9.12
CA CYS A 293 -2.96 14.69 -8.30
C CYS A 293 -2.58 14.67 -6.82
N ALA A 294 -2.07 13.56 -6.30
CA ALA A 294 -1.63 13.44 -4.91
C ALA A 294 -0.16 13.83 -4.77
N HIS A 295 0.71 13.24 -5.59
CA HIS A 295 2.15 13.49 -5.53
C HIS A 295 2.88 13.07 -6.80
N SER A 296 4.10 13.58 -6.97
CA SER A 296 5.01 13.08 -7.99
C SER A 296 5.69 11.80 -7.51
N ASP A 297 5.91 10.87 -8.44
CA ASP A 297 6.80 9.73 -8.27
C ASP A 297 7.76 9.60 -9.47
N ILE A 298 8.55 8.53 -9.50
CA ILE A 298 9.62 8.26 -10.46
C ILE A 298 9.54 6.82 -11.02
N MET A 299 8.37 6.18 -10.91
CA MET A 299 8.04 4.84 -11.40
C MET A 299 6.63 4.77 -12.00
N GLY A 300 6.11 5.89 -12.51
CA GLY A 300 4.70 6.06 -12.81
C GLY A 300 4.09 5.06 -13.80
N ASN A 301 4.83 4.60 -14.81
CA ASN A 301 4.35 3.54 -15.69
C ASN A 301 4.68 2.15 -15.13
N LEU A 302 5.88 1.99 -14.56
CA LEU A 302 6.35 0.70 -14.05
C LEU A 302 5.39 0.08 -13.05
N MET A 303 4.72 0.88 -12.22
CA MET A 303 3.76 0.34 -11.23
C MET A 303 2.54 -0.34 -11.85
N MET A 304 2.20 -0.06 -13.11
CA MET A 304 1.14 -0.78 -13.83
C MET A 304 1.55 -2.20 -14.25
N GLN A 305 2.83 -2.59 -14.17
CA GLN A 305 3.32 -3.87 -14.70
C GLN A 305 2.58 -5.10 -14.16
N CYS A 306 2.08 -5.05 -12.92
CA CYS A 306 1.45 -6.18 -12.25
C CYS A 306 0.23 -5.77 -11.42
N CYS A 307 -0.33 -4.58 -11.64
CA CYS A 307 -1.48 -4.09 -10.87
C CYS A 307 -2.75 -4.88 -11.19
N ASP A 308 -3.68 -4.97 -10.25
CA ASP A 308 -5.02 -5.52 -10.45
C ASP A 308 -6.09 -4.43 -10.28
N LEU A 309 -5.84 -3.49 -9.35
CA LEU A 309 -6.50 -2.19 -9.31
C LEU A 309 -5.50 -1.08 -9.66
N TRP A 310 -6.00 0.00 -10.27
CA TRP A 310 -5.18 1.16 -10.66
C TRP A 310 -5.77 2.45 -10.09
N SER A 311 -5.00 3.14 -9.25
CA SER A 311 -5.46 4.24 -8.40
C SER A 311 -4.81 5.60 -8.68
N ASN A 312 -5.52 6.66 -8.32
CA ASN A 312 -5.05 8.04 -8.30
C ASN A 312 -4.54 8.51 -6.93
N GLU A 313 -4.41 7.62 -5.94
CA GLU A 313 -4.03 7.89 -4.53
C GLU A 313 -4.99 8.81 -3.79
N SER A 314 -5.10 10.08 -4.18
CA SER A 314 -6.02 11.04 -3.58
C SER A 314 -6.17 12.30 -4.43
N VAL A 315 -7.36 12.90 -4.38
CA VAL A 315 -7.63 14.23 -4.96
C VAL A 315 -8.71 14.94 -4.15
N GLU A 316 -8.51 16.23 -3.84
CA GLU A 316 -9.57 17.01 -3.20
C GLU A 316 -10.79 17.09 -4.14
N TYR A 317 -11.99 16.94 -3.61
CA TYR A 317 -13.22 17.06 -4.37
C TYR A 317 -13.55 18.54 -4.70
N HIS A 318 -13.36 18.92 -5.96
CA HIS A 318 -13.63 20.28 -6.46
C HIS A 318 -13.90 20.29 -7.98
N GLY A 319 -14.29 21.44 -8.52
CA GLY A 319 -14.61 21.57 -9.94
C GLY A 319 -13.40 21.87 -10.80
N GLU A 320 -13.33 21.20 -11.95
CA GLU A 320 -12.38 21.38 -13.04
C GLU A 320 -13.12 21.75 -14.33
N PHE A 321 -12.42 22.14 -15.40
CA PHE A 321 -13.08 22.39 -16.69
C PHE A 321 -13.77 21.13 -17.26
N GLY A 322 -13.25 19.94 -16.96
CA GLY A 322 -13.77 18.66 -17.46
C GLY A 322 -14.91 18.05 -16.65
N GLY A 323 -15.34 18.70 -15.57
CA GLY A 323 -16.28 18.15 -14.58
C GLY A 323 -15.71 18.24 -13.17
N MET A 324 -16.20 17.42 -12.24
CA MET A 324 -15.61 17.33 -10.91
C MET A 324 -14.28 16.57 -10.94
N SER A 325 -13.34 16.89 -10.06
CA SER A 325 -12.00 16.31 -10.00
C SER A 325 -12.02 14.78 -10.02
N VAL A 326 -12.92 14.18 -9.22
CA VAL A 326 -13.12 12.72 -9.15
C VAL A 326 -13.59 12.11 -10.48
N GLN A 327 -14.32 12.85 -11.31
CA GLN A 327 -14.72 12.39 -12.64
C GLN A 327 -13.52 12.39 -13.60
N CYS A 328 -12.72 13.45 -13.59
CA CYS A 328 -11.54 13.58 -14.45
C CYS A 328 -10.53 12.45 -14.20
N TRP A 329 -10.26 12.14 -12.92
CA TRP A 329 -9.32 11.09 -12.57
C TRP A 329 -9.92 9.69 -12.73
N ALA A 330 -11.19 9.45 -12.36
CA ALA A 330 -11.84 8.16 -12.63
C ALA A 330 -11.86 7.83 -14.12
N GLU A 331 -12.14 8.81 -14.98
CA GLU A 331 -12.07 8.67 -16.44
C GLU A 331 -10.66 8.26 -16.92
N THR A 332 -9.63 8.95 -16.43
CA THR A 332 -8.23 8.68 -16.80
C THR A 332 -7.79 7.28 -16.37
N LEU A 333 -8.06 6.90 -15.12
CA LEU A 333 -7.76 5.56 -14.61
C LEU A 333 -8.49 4.47 -15.41
N SER A 334 -9.74 4.73 -15.81
CA SER A 334 -10.55 3.79 -16.57
C SER A 334 -10.01 3.57 -17.98
N TYR A 335 -9.47 4.61 -18.63
CA TYR A 335 -8.79 4.46 -19.91
C TYR A 335 -7.46 3.70 -19.79
N ASP A 336 -6.70 3.93 -18.71
CA ASP A 336 -5.50 3.12 -18.42
C ASP A 336 -5.86 1.64 -18.29
N CYS A 337 -6.87 1.31 -17.47
CA CYS A 337 -7.36 -0.05 -17.31
C CYS A 337 -7.91 -0.64 -18.63
N SER A 338 -8.59 0.17 -19.45
CA SER A 338 -9.09 -0.27 -20.77
C SER A 338 -7.94 -0.67 -21.70
N MET A 339 -6.85 0.11 -21.72
CA MET A 339 -5.64 -0.23 -22.49
C MET A 339 -5.03 -1.56 -22.01
N LEU A 340 -4.90 -1.75 -20.69
CA LEU A 340 -4.37 -2.98 -20.11
C LEU A 340 -5.27 -4.18 -20.43
N ASN A 341 -6.59 -4.02 -20.29
CA ASN A 341 -7.56 -5.08 -20.56
C ASN A 341 -7.56 -5.50 -22.03
N VAL A 342 -7.48 -4.56 -22.98
CA VAL A 342 -7.32 -4.90 -24.41
C VAL A 342 -6.03 -5.69 -24.65
N ALA A 343 -4.93 -5.36 -23.96
CA ALA A 343 -3.70 -6.13 -24.07
C ALA A 343 -3.86 -7.57 -23.52
N ILE A 344 -4.65 -7.78 -22.47
CA ILE A 344 -5.01 -9.13 -21.97
C ILE A 344 -5.81 -9.88 -23.04
N GLU A 345 -6.91 -9.31 -23.51
CA GLU A 345 -7.83 -9.95 -24.46
C GLU A 345 -7.17 -10.32 -25.79
N THR A 346 -6.20 -9.51 -26.23
CA THR A 346 -5.47 -9.72 -27.49
C THR A 346 -4.19 -10.54 -27.34
N GLY A 347 -3.85 -11.00 -26.13
CA GLY A 347 -2.68 -11.83 -25.86
C GLY A 347 -1.34 -11.07 -25.84
N TYR A 348 -1.37 -9.74 -25.74
CA TYR A 348 -0.19 -8.86 -25.71
C TYR A 348 0.19 -8.36 -24.30
N ALA A 349 -0.50 -8.82 -23.25
CA ALA A 349 -0.31 -8.33 -21.89
C ALA A 349 1.15 -8.36 -21.41
N LYS A 350 1.88 -9.46 -21.65
CA LYS A 350 3.31 -9.57 -21.26
C LYS A 350 4.20 -8.56 -21.96
N ILE A 351 3.95 -8.27 -23.24
CA ILE A 351 4.70 -7.27 -24.00
C ILE A 351 4.45 -5.87 -23.43
N LEU A 352 3.17 -5.52 -23.18
CA LEU A 352 2.84 -4.23 -22.59
C LEU A 352 3.41 -4.09 -21.17
N ARG A 353 3.34 -5.16 -20.36
CA ARG A 353 3.95 -5.25 -19.02
C ARG A 353 5.45 -4.96 -19.04
N ASP A 354 6.16 -5.53 -20.02
CA ASP A 354 7.59 -5.27 -20.20
C ASP A 354 7.88 -3.83 -20.68
N ILE A 355 7.05 -3.26 -21.55
CA ILE A 355 7.17 -1.86 -22.00
C ILE A 355 6.99 -0.91 -20.83
N LEU A 356 5.95 -1.10 -20.03
CA LEU A 356 5.63 -0.30 -18.84
C LEU A 356 6.79 -0.35 -17.84
N MET A 357 7.23 -1.56 -17.49
CA MET A 357 8.39 -1.76 -16.61
C MET A 357 9.66 -1.09 -17.17
N LEU A 358 10.00 -1.33 -18.43
CA LEU A 358 11.24 -0.83 -19.02
C LEU A 358 11.27 0.70 -19.11
N SER A 359 10.10 1.35 -19.22
CA SER A 359 10.00 2.80 -19.32
C SER A 359 10.57 3.55 -18.11
N ASP A 360 10.49 2.96 -16.91
CA ASP A 360 11.00 3.57 -15.67
C ASP A 360 12.08 2.75 -14.97
N ARG A 361 12.37 1.51 -15.42
CA ARG A 361 13.36 0.60 -14.81
C ARG A 361 14.69 1.29 -14.48
N TYR A 362 15.14 2.20 -15.34
CA TYR A 362 16.43 2.87 -15.22
C TYR A 362 16.32 4.36 -14.87
N ARG A 363 15.11 4.84 -14.54
CA ARG A 363 14.89 6.22 -14.11
C ARG A 363 15.54 6.49 -12.75
N ASP A 364 15.50 5.49 -11.86
CA ASP A 364 15.94 5.60 -10.47
C ASP A 364 16.16 4.23 -9.81
N PRO A 365 16.99 4.12 -8.74
CA PRO A 365 17.07 2.93 -7.90
C PRO A 365 15.73 2.38 -7.40
N GLN A 366 14.76 3.25 -7.07
CA GLN A 366 13.45 2.84 -6.54
C GLN A 366 12.66 2.04 -7.59
N GLY A 367 12.53 2.58 -8.80
CA GLY A 367 11.92 1.87 -9.93
C GLY A 367 12.69 0.61 -10.34
N TYR A 368 14.04 0.66 -10.31
CA TYR A 368 14.87 -0.49 -10.67
C TYR A 368 14.58 -1.72 -9.80
N VAL A 369 14.45 -1.55 -8.48
CA VAL A 369 14.18 -2.66 -7.55
C VAL A 369 12.74 -3.14 -7.65
N LEU A 370 11.80 -2.25 -7.93
CA LEU A 370 10.38 -2.60 -8.06
C LEU A 370 10.01 -3.20 -9.42
N ALA A 371 10.87 -3.14 -10.44
CA ALA A 371 10.68 -3.90 -11.68
C ALA A 371 10.38 -5.38 -11.35
N TYR A 372 9.35 -5.96 -11.97
CA TYR A 372 8.73 -7.21 -11.52
C TYR A 372 9.73 -8.38 -11.35
N ASP A 373 10.76 -8.44 -12.20
CA ASP A 373 11.83 -9.43 -12.13
C ASP A 373 12.76 -9.23 -10.92
N ASN A 374 13.08 -7.97 -10.59
CA ASN A 374 13.82 -7.62 -9.40
C ASN A 374 12.98 -7.74 -8.13
N ALA A 375 11.71 -7.35 -8.17
CA ALA A 375 10.75 -7.51 -7.07
C ALA A 375 10.57 -8.98 -6.68
N TYR A 376 10.42 -9.87 -7.68
CA TYR A 376 10.37 -11.32 -7.46
C TYR A 376 11.64 -11.82 -6.74
N ARG A 377 12.81 -11.32 -7.12
CA ARG A 377 14.09 -11.70 -6.48
C ARG A 377 14.21 -11.17 -5.04
N ILE A 378 13.57 -10.06 -4.70
CA ILE A 378 13.42 -9.61 -3.31
C ILE A 378 12.50 -10.56 -2.56
N GLY A 379 11.37 -10.95 -3.16
CA GLY A 379 10.44 -11.92 -2.58
C GLY A 379 11.13 -13.25 -2.25
N GLN A 380 11.96 -13.78 -3.15
CA GLN A 380 12.76 -14.97 -2.90
C GLN A 380 13.69 -14.83 -1.68
N ALA A 381 14.22 -13.64 -1.43
CA ALA A 381 15.07 -13.39 -0.28
C ALA A 381 14.26 -13.34 1.03
N ILE A 382 13.03 -12.84 0.99
CA ILE A 382 12.10 -12.82 2.12
C ILE A 382 11.71 -14.25 2.50
N VAL A 383 11.15 -15.01 1.57
CA VAL A 383 10.58 -16.33 1.87
C VAL A 383 11.61 -17.37 2.32
N LYS A 384 12.89 -17.18 1.95
CA LYS A 384 14.01 -18.05 2.35
C LYS A 384 14.09 -18.24 3.88
N ASP A 385 13.83 -17.18 4.62
CA ASP A 385 13.86 -17.15 6.08
C ASP A 385 12.50 -16.63 6.60
N GLY A 386 11.41 -17.00 5.92
CA GLY A 386 10.09 -16.39 6.06
C GLY A 386 9.44 -16.49 7.44
N ASP A 387 9.85 -17.47 8.26
CA ASP A 387 9.40 -17.64 9.64
C ASP A 387 10.02 -16.64 10.63
N ASP A 388 11.10 -15.97 10.25
CA ASP A 388 11.83 -14.99 11.05
C ASP A 388 11.62 -13.57 10.50
N LEU A 389 10.82 -12.76 11.22
CA LEU A 389 10.49 -11.38 10.84
C LEU A 389 11.72 -10.51 10.64
N TYR A 390 12.72 -10.67 11.51
CA TYR A 390 13.96 -9.90 11.44
C TYR A 390 14.81 -10.35 10.26
N LEU A 391 15.10 -11.64 10.16
CA LEU A 391 16.04 -12.16 9.18
C LEU A 391 15.50 -12.01 7.75
N ARG A 392 14.20 -12.22 7.52
CA ARG A 392 13.58 -12.00 6.21
C ARG A 392 13.62 -10.53 5.77
N ALA A 393 13.44 -9.60 6.71
CA ALA A 393 13.54 -8.17 6.45
C ALA A 393 14.98 -7.76 6.12
N LYS A 394 15.96 -8.26 6.89
CA LYS A 394 17.39 -8.08 6.63
C LYS A 394 17.78 -8.64 5.26
N ASN A 395 17.28 -9.83 4.91
CA ASN A 395 17.51 -10.46 3.62
C ASN A 395 16.99 -9.62 2.46
N ALA A 396 15.79 -9.03 2.59
CA ALA A 396 15.22 -8.12 1.60
C ALA A 396 16.13 -6.90 1.39
N ALA A 397 16.58 -6.26 2.48
CA ALA A 397 17.49 -5.12 2.43
C ALA A 397 18.83 -5.48 1.75
N LEU A 398 19.47 -6.58 2.16
CA LEU A 398 20.72 -7.05 1.56
C LEU A 398 20.55 -7.47 0.09
N LYS A 399 19.39 -8.02 -0.27
CA LYS A 399 19.09 -8.36 -1.66
C LYS A 399 18.93 -7.09 -2.50
N CYS A 400 18.24 -6.08 -2.00
CA CYS A 400 18.15 -4.75 -2.62
C CYS A 400 19.54 -4.16 -2.87
N CYS A 401 20.40 -4.12 -1.85
CA CYS A 401 21.78 -3.65 -2.00
C CYS A 401 22.56 -4.38 -3.09
N ARG A 402 22.42 -5.71 -3.17
CA ARG A 402 23.06 -6.54 -4.21
C ARG A 402 22.51 -6.23 -5.60
N LEU A 403 21.19 -6.07 -5.75
CA LEU A 403 20.57 -5.74 -7.04
C LEU A 403 21.07 -4.41 -7.59
N LEU A 404 21.13 -3.38 -6.73
CA LEU A 404 21.62 -2.06 -7.11
C LEU A 404 23.12 -2.05 -7.42
N THR A 405 23.92 -2.78 -6.63
CA THR A 405 25.37 -2.91 -6.89
C THR A 405 25.67 -3.65 -8.20
N GLN A 406 24.81 -4.60 -8.58
CA GLN A 406 24.94 -5.37 -9.83
C GLN A 406 24.23 -4.71 -11.02
N ALA A 407 23.61 -3.54 -10.84
CA ALA A 407 22.90 -2.87 -11.91
C ALA A 407 23.90 -2.43 -13.01
N PRO A 408 23.53 -2.55 -14.31
CA PRO A 408 24.41 -2.14 -15.39
C PRO A 408 24.68 -0.62 -15.30
N GLU A 409 25.92 -0.23 -15.00
CA GLU A 409 26.30 1.19 -14.82
C GLU A 409 26.05 2.05 -16.06
N ASN A 410 25.99 1.44 -17.25
CA ASN A 410 25.65 2.14 -18.48
C ASN A 410 24.15 2.42 -18.64
N LYS A 411 23.30 1.76 -17.85
CA LYS A 411 21.83 1.92 -17.87
C LYS A 411 21.32 2.62 -16.61
N LEU A 412 21.51 2.03 -15.42
CA LEU A 412 21.12 2.67 -14.17
C LEU A 412 22.22 3.63 -13.73
N LYS A 413 21.94 4.93 -13.81
CA LYS A 413 22.89 5.99 -13.43
C LYS A 413 22.63 6.44 -12.00
N MET A 414 23.46 5.96 -11.08
CA MET A 414 23.50 6.48 -9.70
C MET A 414 24.60 7.53 -9.57
N SER A 415 24.32 8.59 -8.84
CA SER A 415 25.30 9.60 -8.45
C SER A 415 26.36 9.01 -7.51
N ARG A 416 27.50 9.69 -7.38
CA ARG A 416 28.54 9.29 -6.41
C ARG A 416 28.00 9.29 -4.97
N PHE A 417 27.05 10.18 -4.67
CA PHE A 417 26.41 10.26 -3.36
C PHE A 417 25.58 9.01 -3.09
N GLU A 418 24.73 8.61 -4.03
CA GLU A 418 23.93 7.39 -3.95
C GLU A 418 24.78 6.13 -3.86
N CYS A 419 25.82 6.00 -4.69
CA CYS A 419 26.75 4.86 -4.60
C CYS A 419 27.44 4.78 -3.23
N SER A 420 27.83 5.92 -2.66
CA SER A 420 28.45 5.99 -1.33
C SER A 420 27.46 5.64 -0.22
N ALA A 421 26.24 6.16 -0.28
CA ALA A 421 25.17 5.86 0.67
C ALA A 421 24.79 4.37 0.63
N LEU A 422 24.62 3.81 -0.56
CA LEU A 422 24.36 2.38 -0.78
C LEU A 422 25.48 1.51 -0.20
N HIS A 423 26.74 1.86 -0.45
CA HIS A 423 27.88 1.12 0.06
C HIS A 423 27.89 1.12 1.60
N LYS A 424 27.70 2.28 2.23
CA LYS A 424 27.63 2.39 3.70
C LYS A 424 26.48 1.59 4.28
N ALA A 425 25.29 1.72 3.72
CA ALA A 425 24.10 0.98 4.16
C ALA A 425 24.32 -0.54 4.06
N ARG A 426 24.91 -1.01 2.95
CA ARG A 426 25.25 -2.43 2.77
C ARG A 426 26.23 -2.93 3.84
N MET A 427 27.32 -2.19 4.08
CA MET A 427 28.30 -2.57 5.11
C MET A 427 27.67 -2.61 6.51
N GLU A 428 26.78 -1.67 6.82
CA GLU A 428 26.05 -1.65 8.09
C GLU A 428 25.15 -2.88 8.23
N LEU A 429 24.32 -3.16 7.22
CA LEU A 429 23.41 -4.31 7.19
C LEU A 429 24.16 -5.65 7.27
N GLU A 430 25.29 -5.78 6.59
CA GLU A 430 26.17 -6.98 6.64
C GLU A 430 26.82 -7.18 8.01
N SER A 431 26.96 -6.11 8.81
CA SER A 431 27.56 -6.16 10.14
C SER A 431 26.59 -6.57 11.25
N PHE A 432 25.28 -6.52 11.01
CA PHE A 432 24.30 -6.91 12.00
C PHE A 432 24.36 -8.42 12.26
N THR A 433 24.09 -8.82 13.50
CA THR A 433 23.97 -10.24 13.88
C THR A 433 22.88 -10.95 13.07
N ASP A 434 22.97 -12.26 12.91
CA ASP A 434 21.85 -13.06 12.37
C ASP A 434 20.92 -13.56 13.50
N ASP A 435 21.31 -13.35 14.76
CA ASP A 435 20.48 -13.64 15.95
C ASP A 435 19.44 -12.53 16.15
N GLY A 436 18.18 -12.84 15.84
CA GLY A 436 17.07 -11.90 15.96
C GLY A 436 16.84 -11.40 17.39
N ASP A 437 16.97 -12.25 18.40
CA ASP A 437 16.78 -11.86 19.80
C ASP A 437 17.86 -10.87 20.23
N GLN A 438 19.11 -11.13 19.86
CA GLN A 438 20.21 -10.21 20.11
C GLN A 438 20.01 -8.88 19.38
N PHE A 439 19.60 -8.90 18.11
CA PHE A 439 19.34 -7.67 17.35
C PHE A 439 18.22 -6.84 17.99
N MET A 440 17.12 -7.49 18.39
CA MET A 440 15.99 -6.84 19.05
C MET A 440 16.40 -6.21 20.38
N LEU A 441 17.17 -6.91 21.21
CA LEU A 441 17.66 -6.40 22.49
C LEU A 441 18.56 -5.17 22.32
N GLU A 442 19.54 -5.24 21.40
CA GLU A 442 20.43 -4.12 21.10
C GLU A 442 19.66 -2.88 20.61
N CYS A 443 18.63 -3.09 19.78
CA CYS A 443 17.79 -2.01 19.28
C CYS A 443 16.90 -1.42 20.38
N LEU A 444 16.30 -2.27 21.22
CA LEU A 444 15.49 -1.84 22.36
C LEU A 444 16.30 -0.92 23.28
N ASP A 445 17.49 -1.36 23.71
CA ASP A 445 18.38 -0.59 24.58
C ASP A 445 18.77 0.77 23.95
N LYS A 446 19.13 0.75 22.66
CA LYS A 446 19.51 1.95 21.91
C LYS A 446 18.35 2.94 21.80
N TYR A 447 17.20 2.48 21.29
CA TYR A 447 16.12 3.38 20.90
C TYR A 447 15.26 3.85 22.07
N VAL A 448 15.20 3.12 23.19
CA VAL A 448 14.65 3.66 24.44
C VAL A 448 15.47 4.87 24.93
N ALA A 449 16.80 4.83 24.76
CA ALA A 449 17.66 5.94 25.14
C ALA A 449 17.59 7.12 24.15
N GLU A 450 17.48 6.84 22.84
CA GLU A 450 17.57 7.86 21.79
C GLU A 450 16.22 8.50 21.40
N VAL A 451 15.10 7.78 21.55
CA VAL A 451 13.78 8.21 21.07
C VAL A 451 12.78 8.30 22.22
N LYS A 452 12.60 9.51 22.76
CA LYS A 452 11.74 9.75 23.94
C LYS A 452 10.26 9.38 23.74
N SER A 453 9.77 9.38 22.50
CA SER A 453 8.40 9.00 22.15
C SER A 453 8.22 7.49 22.01
N PHE A 454 9.30 6.70 21.99
CA PHE A 454 9.23 5.25 21.86
C PHE A 454 8.75 4.61 23.16
N ILE A 455 7.71 3.78 23.03
CA ILE A 455 7.09 3.06 24.15
C ILE A 455 7.13 1.57 23.81
N PRO A 456 8.09 0.80 24.38
CA PRO A 456 8.24 -0.64 24.11
C PRO A 456 6.96 -1.45 24.29
N ALA A 457 6.13 -1.10 25.27
CA ALA A 457 4.85 -1.75 25.54
C ALA A 457 3.85 -1.71 24.36
N ASN A 458 4.00 -0.78 23.41
CA ASN A 458 3.23 -0.80 22.16
C ASN A 458 3.46 -2.09 21.35
N TYR A 459 4.61 -2.74 21.54
CA TYR A 459 5.07 -3.91 20.80
C TYR A 459 5.28 -5.15 21.69
N GLN A 460 4.76 -5.14 22.93
CA GLN A 460 5.01 -6.20 23.94
C GLN A 460 6.49 -6.41 24.29
N LEU A 461 7.30 -5.35 24.20
CA LEU A 461 8.72 -5.35 24.56
C LEU A 461 8.97 -4.72 25.93
#